data_AF-A0A941L6A9-F1
#
_entry.id   AF-A0A941L6A9-F1
#
_cell.length_a   1.000
_cell.length_b   1.000
_cell.length_c   1.000
_cell.angle_alpha   90.00
_cell.angle_beta   90.00
_cell.angle_gamma   90.00
#
_symmetry.space_group_name_H-M   'P 1'
#
loop_
_entity.id
_entity.type
_entity.pdbx_description
1 polymer ?
#
loop_
_entity_poly.entity_id
_entity_poly.type
_entity_poly.pdbx_seq_one_letter_code
_entity_poly.pdbx_strand_id
1 'polypeptide(L)' 'MKVITRYCSYCSSKEGLERPIGNYKVVLRNLEDQGKTMLACQGCYINRKTELQKAQEMDSNMKQKLIDRLKNSFSF' A
#
# COMPACT_ATOMS: atom_id res chain seq x y z
N MET A 1 -3.42 -23.40 -24.33
CA MET A 1 -3.81 -22.23 -23.49
C MET A 1 -2.71 -21.17 -23.61
N LYS A 2 -3.02 -19.93 -24.00
CA LYS A 2 -2.04 -18.82 -23.91
C LYS A 2 -1.83 -18.52 -22.42
N VAL A 3 -0.63 -18.78 -21.91
CA VAL A 3 -0.27 -18.42 -20.53
C VAL A 3 -0.22 -16.90 -20.45
N ILE A 4 -1.24 -16.28 -19.86
CA ILE A 4 -1.25 -14.84 -19.60
C ILE A 4 -0.21 -14.59 -18.51
N THR A 5 0.92 -14.00 -18.89
CA THR A 5 1.94 -13.60 -17.91
C THR A 5 1.55 -12.27 -17.30
N ARG A 6 1.31 -12.25 -15.99
CA ARG A 6 1.03 -11.03 -15.23
C ARG A 6 2.27 -10.54 -14.51
N TYR A 7 2.31 -9.24 -14.23
CA TYR A 7 3.44 -8.58 -13.58
C TYR A 7 2.95 -7.71 -12.42
N CYS A 8 3.76 -7.63 -11.37
CA CYS A 8 3.58 -6.64 -10.32
C CYS A 8 3.70 -5.24 -10.93
N SER A 9 2.73 -4.37 -10.66
CA SER A 9 2.66 -3.01 -11.18
C SER A 9 3.70 -2.08 -10.57
N TYR A 10 4.36 -2.49 -9.49
CA TYR A 10 5.30 -1.67 -8.72
C TYR A 10 6.77 -2.05 -8.92
N CYS A 11 7.06 -3.34 -9.10
CA CYS A 11 8.43 -3.84 -9.22
C CYS A 11 8.63 -4.75 -10.44
N SER A 12 7.62 -4.86 -11.30
CA SER A 12 7.64 -5.68 -12.51
C SER A 12 7.97 -7.16 -12.29
N SER A 13 7.81 -7.67 -11.05
CA SER A 13 7.99 -9.09 -10.76
C SER A 13 6.93 -9.91 -11.48
N LYS A 14 7.38 -10.89 -12.27
CA LYS A 14 6.53 -11.82 -13.00
C LYS A 14 5.79 -12.76 -12.05
N GLU A 15 4.47 -12.89 -12.24
CA GLU A 15 3.64 -13.87 -11.54
C GLU A 15 4.15 -15.28 -11.84
N GLY A 16 4.23 -16.09 -10.79
CA GLY A 16 4.65 -17.46 -10.90
C GLY A 16 6.17 -17.69 -10.98
N LEU A 17 6.98 -16.63 -10.96
CA LEU A 17 8.44 -16.77 -10.85
C LEU A 17 8.81 -17.35 -9.48
N GLU A 18 9.61 -18.40 -9.46
CA GLU A 18 10.17 -18.95 -8.23
C GLU A 18 11.34 -18.08 -7.76
N ARG A 19 11.29 -17.64 -6.50
CA ARG A 19 12.37 -16.88 -5.88
C ARG A 19 13.28 -17.83 -5.09
N PRO A 20 14.59 -17.82 -5.35
CA PRO A 20 15.54 -18.66 -4.61
C PRO A 20 15.66 -18.22 -3.15
N ILE A 21 15.47 -16.92 -2.88
CA ILE A 21 15.46 -16.38 -1.52
C ILE A 21 14.05 -16.57 -0.94
N GLY A 22 13.95 -17.38 0.11
CA GLY A 22 12.69 -17.66 0.81
C GLY A 22 11.83 -18.77 0.18
N ASN A 23 12.29 -19.41 -0.90
CA ASN A 23 11.67 -20.58 -1.54
C ASN A 23 10.16 -20.44 -1.75
N TYR A 24 9.74 -19.37 -2.43
CA TYR A 24 8.33 -19.13 -2.73
C TYR A 24 8.11 -18.68 -4.16
N LYS A 25 6.89 -18.91 -4.64
CA LYS A 25 6.42 -18.46 -5.95
C LYS A 25 5.81 -17.07 -5.84
N VAL A 26 6.17 -16.16 -6.74
CA VAL A 26 5.58 -14.81 -6.78
C VAL A 26 4.08 -14.92 -7.05
N VAL A 27 3.26 -14.53 -6.08
CA VAL A 27 1.81 -14.39 -6.21
C VAL A 27 1.45 -12.92 -6.28
N LEU A 28 0.59 -12.56 -7.24
CA LEU A 28 0.05 -11.20 -7.34
C LEU A 28 -1.29 -11.11 -6.64
N ARG A 29 -1.53 -9.98 -5.97
CA ARG A 29 -2.78 -9.64 -5.30
C ARG A 29 -3.26 -8.28 -5.76
N ASN A 30 -4.57 -8.09 -5.77
CA ASN A 30 -5.17 -6.78 -6.00
C ASN A 30 -4.90 -5.88 -4.78
N LEU A 31 -4.44 -4.66 -5.06
CA LEU A 31 -4.25 -3.59 -4.10
C LEU A 31 -5.00 -2.36 -4.61
N GLU A 32 -5.87 -1.79 -3.80
CA GLU A 32 -6.47 -0.49 -4.08
C GLU A 32 -5.48 0.61 -3.69
N ASP A 33 -5.10 1.42 -4.67
CA ASP A 33 -4.15 2.52 -4.51
C ASP A 33 -4.66 3.70 -5.34
N GLN A 34 -4.90 4.84 -4.68
CA GLN A 34 -5.43 6.07 -5.31
C GLN A 34 -6.72 5.86 -6.13
N GLY A 35 -7.64 5.00 -5.66
CA GLY A 35 -8.91 4.71 -6.33
C GLY A 35 -8.78 3.81 -7.57
N LYS A 36 -7.63 3.16 -7.77
CA LYS A 36 -7.42 2.16 -8.83
C LYS A 36 -6.99 0.83 -8.24
N THR A 37 -7.44 -0.26 -8.86
CA THR A 37 -7.00 -1.62 -8.50
C THR A 37 -5.73 -1.97 -9.28
N MET A 38 -4.62 -2.15 -8.56
CA MET A 38 -3.31 -2.48 -9.10
C MET A 38 -2.91 -3.91 -8.68
N LEU A 39 -2.18 -4.63 -9.54
CA LEU A 39 -1.60 -5.93 -9.16
C LEU A 39 -0.28 -5.71 -8.44
N ALA A 40 -0.15 -6.19 -7.21
CA ALA A 40 1.06 -6.10 -6.40
C ALA A 40 1.57 -7.49 -6.00
N CYS A 41 2.89 -7.72 -6.04
CA CYS A 41 3.47 -8.89 -5.39
C CYS A 41 3.42 -8.74 -3.86
N GLN A 42 3.57 -9.84 -3.13
CA GLN A 42 3.43 -9.85 -1.67
C GLN A 42 4.29 -8.79 -0.95
N GLY A 43 5.56 -8.62 -1.36
CA GLY A 43 6.44 -7.60 -0.78
C GLY A 43 5.94 -6.16 -1.04
N CYS A 44 5.60 -5.84 -2.29
CA CYS A 44 5.07 -4.52 -2.63
C CYS A 44 3.70 -4.26 -1.99
N TYR A 45 2.85 -5.28 -1.87
CA TYR A 45 1.55 -5.19 -1.23
C TYR A 45 1.69 -4.77 0.24
N ILE A 46 2.55 -5.46 1.00
CA ILE A 46 2.77 -5.16 2.42
C ILE A 46 3.35 -3.75 2.56
N ASN A 47 4.42 -3.44 1.81
CA ASN A 47 5.07 -2.14 1.90
C ASN A 47 4.11 -0.99 1.57
N ARG A 48 3.39 -1.07 0.45
CA ARG A 48 2.42 -0.03 0.07
C ARG A 48 1.29 0.11 1.08
N LYS A 49 0.75 -1.00 1.59
CA LYS A 49 -0.30 -0.96 2.61
C LYS A 49 0.20 -0.26 3.88
N THR A 50 1.42 -0.56 4.34
CA THR A 50 2.03 0.09 5.49
C THR A 50 2.24 1.59 5.26
N GLU A 51 2.77 1.98 4.10
CA GLU A 51 2.96 3.40 3.78
C GLU A 51 1.63 4.18 3.69
N LEU A 52 0.58 3.56 3.12
CA LEU A 52 -0.77 4.15 3.10
C LEU A 52 -1.34 4.32 4.52
N GLN A 53 -1.15 3.33 5.40
CA GLN A 53 -1.58 3.42 6.80
C GLN A 53 -0.85 4.55 7.54
N LYS A 54 0.48 4.66 7.39
CA LYS A 54 1.27 5.74 8.00
C LYS A 54 0.80 7.12 7.52
N ALA A 55 0.53 7.28 6.23
CA ALA A 55 0.02 8.54 5.68
C ALA A 55 -1.32 8.94 6.34
N GLN A 56 -2.25 7.98 6.48
CA GLN A 56 -3.54 8.20 7.12
C GLN A 56 -3.43 8.56 8.61
N GLU A 57 -2.51 7.93 9.33
CA GLU A 57 -2.23 8.24 10.74
C GLU A 57 -1.64 9.65 10.90
N MET A 58 -0.70 10.03 10.02
CA MET A 58 -0.13 11.38 10.00
C MET A 58 -1.20 12.45 9.73
N ASP A 59 -2.07 12.23 8.75
CA ASP A 59 -3.18 13.14 8.43
C ASP A 59 -4.15 13.28 9.61
N SER A 60 -4.45 12.17 10.30
CA SER A 60 -5.33 12.18 11.47
C SER A 60 -4.72 12.95 12.66
N ASN A 61 -3.42 12.77 12.92
CA ASN A 61 -2.70 13.51 13.96
C ASN A 61 -2.70 15.03 13.67
N MET A 62 -2.47 15.41 12.41
CA MET A 62 -2.47 16.80 12.00
C MET A 62 -3.86 17.44 12.14
N LYS A 63 -4.92 16.70 11.78
CA LYS A 63 -6.31 17.13 12.03
C LYS A 63 -6.59 17.34 13.52
N GLN A 64 -6.16 16.42 14.38
CA GLN A 64 -6.36 16.56 15.82
C GLN A 64 -5.65 17.79 16.39
N LYS A 65 -4.39 18.02 16.01
CA LYS A 65 -3.64 19.23 16.42
C LYS A 65 -4.31 20.53 16.00
N LEU A 66 -4.93 20.56 14.82
CA LEU A 66 -5.71 21.71 14.34
C LEU A 66 -6.96 21.93 15.21
N ILE A 67 -7.70 20.87 15.53
CA ILE A 67 -8.88 20.94 16.40
C ILE A 67 -8.48 21.45 17.80
N ASP A 68 -7.38 20.94 18.37
CA ASP A 68 -6.93 21.34 19.71
C ASP A 68 -6.50 22.82 19.75
N ARG A 69 -5.84 23.32 18.70
CA ARG A 69 -5.52 24.76 18.56
C ARG A 69 -6.78 25.62 18.47
N LEU A 70 -7.78 25.18 17.71
CA LEU A 70 -9.05 25.90 17.59
C LEU A 70 -9.79 25.92 18.92
N LYS A 71 -9.92 24.79 19.63
CA LYS A 71 -10.56 24.74 20.95
C LYS A 71 -9.92 25.70 21.95
N ASN A 72 -8.59 25.78 21.99
CA ASN A 72 -7.89 26.70 22.89
C ASN A 72 -8.03 28.18 22.50
N SER A 73 -8.40 28.47 21.25
CA SER A 73 -8.58 29.85 20.77
C SER A 73 -10.00 30.38 21.01
N PHE A 74 -10.98 29.52 21.32
CA PHE A 74 -12.37 29.88 21.59
C PHE A 74 -12.78 29.75 23.07
N SER A 75 -11.85 29.37 23.96
CA SER A 75 -12.06 29.45 25.41
C SER A 75 -11.81 30.89 25.89
N PHE A 76 -12.84 31.73 25.81
CA PHE A 76 -12.97 33.02 26.49
C PHE A 76 -13.84 32.86 27.73
#